data_AF-A0A852JYU5-F1
#
_entry.id   AF-A0A852JYU5-F1
#
_cell.length_a   1.000
_cell.length_b   1.000
_cell.length_c   1.000
_cell.angle_alpha   90.00
_cell.angle_beta   90.00
_cell.angle_gamma   90.00
#
_symmetry.space_group_name_H-M   'P 1'
#
loop_
_entity.id
_entity.type
_entity.pdbx_description
1 polymer ?
#
loop_
_entity_poly.entity_id
_entity_poly.type
_entity_poly.pdbx_seq_one_letter_code
_entity_poly.pdbx_strand_id
1 'polypeptide(L)'
;DFPFPFTWLAGYLAMLAGAGMTFVVQSSSVFTSAITPLVGIGVISIERSYPLTLGANIGTTTTAILAALASPGSTLKYSLQIALCHFFFNVSGIILFYPIPYTRLPIRMSKTLGNITAQYRWFAIFYLLLCFFLLPLFVFALSLAGWGVLLGVCLPLFLLFIAVVVINVMQKRRPHSLPEKLQNWDFLPVWMHSLEPWDNILMASLAFCGKHCCGFCKCCKVNTEQEGAKDNQLKTMEVYENTMAMADDERGGRRAPAVACVDKTGTNNTAL
;
A
#
# COMPACT_ATOMS: atom_id res chain seq x y z
N ASP A 1 22.20 -1.61 6.86
CA ASP A 1 21.76 -0.26 7.25
C ASP A 1 22.93 0.67 7.48
N PHE A 2 22.81 1.92 7.02
CA PHE A 2 23.80 2.96 7.33
C PHE A 2 23.59 3.42 8.78
N PRO A 3 24.66 3.59 9.58
CA PRO A 3 24.53 4.09 10.94
C PRO A 3 24.02 5.55 10.95
N PHE A 4 23.31 5.90 12.03
CA PHE A 4 22.98 7.29 12.34
C PHE A 4 24.29 8.11 12.33
N PRO A 5 24.40 9.26 11.64
CA PRO A 5 23.33 10.16 11.15
C PRO A 5 22.98 10.04 9.64
N PHE A 6 23.45 9.02 8.92
CA PHE A 6 23.27 8.93 7.45
C PHE A 6 21.97 8.22 7.01
N THR A 7 20.99 8.08 7.90
CA THR A 7 19.72 7.41 7.59
C THR A 7 18.94 8.11 6.47
N TRP A 8 19.05 9.45 6.36
CA TRP A 8 18.47 10.21 5.26
C TRP A 8 19.11 9.86 3.91
N LEU A 9 20.43 9.66 3.90
CA LEU A 9 21.20 9.33 2.70
C LEU A 9 20.78 7.98 2.13
N ALA A 10 20.45 7.01 2.98
CA ALA A 10 19.96 5.69 2.55
C ALA A 10 18.73 5.80 1.62
N GLY A 11 17.81 6.73 1.91
CA GLY A 11 16.64 6.97 1.08
C GLY A 11 16.99 7.56 -0.29
N TYR A 12 17.92 8.52 -0.35
CA TYR A 12 18.39 9.10 -1.61
C TYR A 12 19.22 8.10 -2.43
N LEU A 13 20.03 7.26 -1.79
CA LEU A 13 20.77 6.18 -2.46
C LEU A 13 19.81 5.13 -3.05
N ALA A 14 18.76 4.78 -2.31
CA ALA A 14 17.70 3.90 -2.82
C ALA A 14 16.98 4.52 -4.03
N MET A 15 16.75 5.84 -4.00
CA MET A 15 16.18 6.58 -5.14
C MET A 15 17.11 6.56 -6.35
N LEU A 16 18.40 6.81 -6.17
CA LEU A 16 19.39 6.73 -7.26
C LEU A 16 19.50 5.30 -7.82
N ALA A 17 19.47 4.28 -6.96
CA ALA A 17 19.45 2.89 -7.39
C ALA A 17 18.22 2.58 -8.24
N GLY A 18 17.03 3.04 -7.83
CA GLY A 18 15.80 2.87 -8.62
C GLY A 18 15.85 3.58 -9.97
N ALA A 19 16.39 4.80 -10.01
CA ALA A 19 16.58 5.55 -11.24
C ALA A 19 17.56 4.85 -12.19
N GLY A 20 18.70 4.40 -11.67
CA GLY A 20 19.72 3.69 -12.45
C GLY A 20 19.22 2.36 -13.00
N MET A 21 18.56 1.55 -12.16
CA MET A 21 17.98 0.27 -12.59
C MET A 21 16.93 0.48 -13.69
N THR A 22 16.06 1.48 -13.53
CA THR A 22 15.02 1.77 -14.54
C THR A 22 15.63 2.35 -15.81
N PHE A 23 16.70 3.13 -15.72
CA PHE A 23 17.43 3.63 -16.87
C PHE A 23 18.06 2.48 -17.68
N VAL A 24 18.69 1.51 -17.01
CA VAL A 24 19.31 0.34 -17.66
C VAL A 24 18.27 -0.58 -18.29
N VAL A 25 17.20 -0.89 -17.54
CA VAL A 25 16.15 -1.81 -18.00
C VAL A 25 15.16 -1.13 -18.95
N GLN A 26 15.11 0.22 -18.95
CA GLN A 26 14.12 1.05 -19.65
C GLN A 26 12.66 0.69 -19.39
N SER A 27 12.38 -0.01 -18.29
CA SER A 27 11.03 -0.43 -17.92
C SER A 27 10.81 -0.31 -16.43
N SER A 28 9.97 0.65 -16.04
CA SER A 28 9.56 0.83 -14.65
C SER A 28 8.64 -0.30 -14.19
N SER A 29 7.86 -0.93 -15.09
CA SER A 29 7.01 -2.07 -14.73
C SER A 29 7.82 -3.31 -14.38
N VAL A 30 8.91 -3.59 -15.11
CA VAL A 30 9.85 -4.68 -14.77
C VAL A 30 10.48 -4.43 -13.42
N PHE A 31 10.97 -3.20 -13.18
CA PHE A 31 11.54 -2.82 -11.88
C PHE A 31 10.56 -2.99 -10.72
N THR A 32 9.33 -2.47 -10.85
CA THR A 32 8.30 -2.62 -9.81
C THR A 32 7.95 -4.09 -9.59
N SER A 33 7.79 -4.89 -10.65
CA SER A 33 7.47 -6.32 -10.54
C SER A 33 8.57 -7.14 -9.85
N ALA A 34 9.83 -6.74 -9.97
CA ALA A 34 10.95 -7.38 -9.29
C ALA A 34 11.01 -7.01 -7.79
N ILE A 35 10.65 -5.77 -7.44
CA ILE A 35 10.69 -5.29 -6.05
C ILE A 35 9.49 -5.77 -5.24
N THR A 36 8.30 -5.85 -5.83
CA THR A 36 7.09 -6.30 -5.13
C THR A 36 7.26 -7.62 -4.36
N PRO A 37 7.79 -8.72 -4.95
CA PRO A 37 8.02 -9.96 -4.20
C PRO A 37 9.10 -9.81 -3.13
N LEU A 38 10.16 -9.02 -3.39
CA LEU A 38 11.21 -8.74 -2.38
C LEU A 38 10.66 -7.99 -1.16
N VAL A 39 9.68 -7.10 -1.38
CA VAL A 39 8.94 -6.46 -0.29
C VAL A 39 8.01 -7.46 0.40
N GLY A 40 7.35 -8.33 -0.36
CA GLY A 40 6.49 -9.38 0.17
C GLY A 40 7.18 -10.44 1.02
N ILE A 41 8.49 -10.67 0.80
CA ILE A 41 9.31 -11.57 1.62
C ILE A 41 10.13 -10.85 2.70
N GLY A 42 10.01 -9.52 2.82
CA GLY A 42 10.69 -8.72 3.84
C GLY A 42 12.14 -8.32 3.54
N VAL A 43 12.71 -8.70 2.38
CA VAL A 43 14.08 -8.31 2.00
C VAL A 43 14.21 -6.80 1.81
N ILE A 44 13.16 -6.16 1.28
CA ILE A 44 13.08 -4.71 1.12
C ILE A 44 11.92 -4.21 1.97
N SER A 45 12.19 -3.31 2.92
CA SER A 45 11.12 -2.71 3.71
C SER A 45 10.23 -1.79 2.87
N ILE A 46 8.96 -1.62 3.26
CA ILE A 46 8.02 -0.73 2.57
C ILE A 46 8.57 0.71 2.55
N GLU A 47 9.27 1.14 3.59
CA GLU A 47 9.92 2.45 3.68
C GLU A 47 11.01 2.65 2.63
N ARG A 48 11.72 1.59 2.24
CA ARG A 48 12.73 1.62 1.18
C ARG A 48 12.12 1.46 -0.21
N SER A 49 11.01 0.72 -0.33
CA SER A 49 10.28 0.57 -1.60
C SER A 49 9.76 1.90 -2.16
N TYR A 50 9.38 2.84 -1.27
CA TYR A 50 8.89 4.14 -1.65
C TYR A 50 9.93 5.00 -2.41
N PRO A 51 11.13 5.32 -1.85
CA PRO A 51 12.16 6.03 -2.59
C PRO A 51 12.66 5.27 -3.82
N LEU A 52 12.73 3.93 -3.79
CA LEU A 52 13.05 3.12 -4.99
C LEU A 52 12.08 3.39 -6.13
N THR A 53 10.78 3.45 -5.83
CA THR A 53 9.72 3.72 -6.82
C THR A 53 9.79 5.16 -7.33
N LEU A 54 10.04 6.14 -6.46
CA LEU A 54 10.26 7.53 -6.88
C LEU A 54 11.47 7.65 -7.81
N GLY A 55 12.54 6.92 -7.51
CA GLY A 55 13.72 6.80 -8.35
C GLY A 55 13.38 6.22 -9.72
N ALA A 56 12.62 5.13 -9.77
CA ALA A 56 12.20 4.52 -11.02
C ALA A 56 11.44 5.48 -11.93
N ASN A 57 10.55 6.31 -11.36
CA ASN A 57 9.84 7.34 -12.12
C ASN A 57 10.79 8.37 -12.75
N ILE A 58 11.87 8.77 -12.04
CA ILE A 58 12.93 9.60 -12.63
C ILE A 58 13.61 8.83 -13.77
N GLY A 59 13.97 7.56 -13.57
CA GLY A 59 14.62 6.74 -14.59
C GLY A 59 13.82 6.68 -15.91
N THR A 60 12.49 6.55 -15.83
CA THR A 60 11.60 6.57 -17.02
C THR A 60 11.70 7.89 -17.79
N THR A 61 11.86 9.02 -17.11
CA THR A 61 12.00 10.33 -17.77
C THR A 61 13.34 10.46 -18.52
N THR A 62 14.41 9.84 -18.03
CA THR A 62 15.69 9.78 -18.75
C THR A 62 15.54 9.03 -20.08
N THR A 63 14.78 7.92 -20.10
CA THR A 63 14.45 7.20 -21.34
C THR A 63 13.69 8.09 -22.33
N ALA A 64 12.72 8.88 -21.85
CA ALA A 64 11.98 9.83 -22.68
C ALA A 64 12.89 10.91 -23.28
N ILE A 65 13.88 11.41 -22.53
CA ILE A 65 14.87 12.38 -23.01
C ILE A 65 15.75 11.74 -24.09
N LEU A 66 16.24 10.52 -23.90
CA LEU A 66 17.03 9.82 -24.92
C LEU A 66 16.22 9.58 -26.20
N ALA A 67 14.97 9.14 -26.07
CA ALA A 67 14.07 8.94 -27.21
C ALA A 67 13.79 10.26 -27.95
N ALA A 68 13.64 11.37 -27.22
CA ALA A 68 13.50 12.69 -27.80
C ALA A 68 14.75 13.13 -28.56
N LEU A 69 15.95 12.90 -28.01
CA LEU A 69 17.22 13.23 -28.65
C LEU A 69 17.49 12.40 -29.91
N ALA A 70 16.95 11.17 -29.96
CA ALA A 70 17.00 10.32 -31.14
C ALA A 70 15.96 10.68 -32.22
N SER A 71 15.03 11.61 -31.94
CA SER A 71 13.99 12.01 -32.89
C SER A 71 14.56 12.87 -34.05
N PRO A 72 13.95 12.83 -35.24
CA PRO A 72 14.34 13.66 -36.38
C PRO A 72 14.40 15.16 -36.02
N GLY A 73 15.34 15.89 -36.64
CA GLY A 73 15.56 17.32 -36.34
C GLY A 73 14.33 18.22 -36.50
N SER A 74 13.35 17.83 -37.34
CA SER A 74 12.08 18.54 -37.51
C SER A 74 11.16 18.45 -36.28
N THR A 75 11.18 17.33 -35.56
CA THR A 75 10.32 17.08 -34.38
C THR A 75 11.08 17.17 -33.06
N LEU A 76 12.42 17.19 -33.10
CA LEU A 76 13.31 17.22 -31.93
C LEU A 76 12.90 18.26 -30.87
N LYS A 77 12.56 19.49 -31.31
CA LYS A 77 12.16 20.57 -30.39
C LYS A 77 10.91 20.19 -29.58
N TYR A 78 9.91 19.61 -30.23
CA TYR A 78 8.65 19.21 -29.59
C TYR A 78 8.84 17.99 -28.69
N SER A 79 9.54 16.96 -29.19
CA SER A 79 9.82 15.74 -28.41
C SER A 79 10.63 16.06 -27.14
N LEU A 80 11.66 16.90 -27.26
CA LEU A 80 12.51 17.27 -26.13
C LEU A 80 11.75 18.14 -25.12
N GLN A 81 10.91 19.06 -25.59
CA GLN A 81 10.06 19.86 -24.72
C GLN A 81 9.16 18.97 -23.86
N ILE A 82 8.48 17.99 -24.46
CA ILE A 82 7.62 17.04 -23.73
C ILE A 82 8.46 16.23 -22.73
N ALA A 83 9.60 15.69 -23.16
CA ALA A 83 10.47 14.90 -22.29
C ALA A 83 10.98 15.71 -21.07
N LEU A 84 11.37 16.97 -21.28
CA LEU A 84 11.78 17.87 -20.20
C LEU A 84 10.62 18.24 -19.28
N CYS A 85 9.42 18.48 -19.82
CA CYS A 85 8.22 18.69 -19.00
C CYS A 85 7.98 17.49 -18.08
N HIS A 86 8.07 16.25 -18.61
CA HIS A 86 7.96 15.03 -17.81
C HIS A 86 9.05 14.93 -16.74
N PHE A 87 10.31 15.22 -17.08
CA PHE A 87 11.43 15.21 -16.14
C PHE A 87 11.21 16.21 -14.99
N PHE A 88 10.94 17.48 -15.31
CA PHE A 88 10.74 18.51 -14.30
C PHE A 88 9.49 18.27 -13.45
N PHE A 89 8.41 17.75 -14.03
CA PHE A 89 7.23 17.38 -13.26
C PHE A 89 7.52 16.29 -12.21
N ASN A 90 8.26 15.24 -12.60
CA ASN A 90 8.63 14.18 -11.67
C ASN A 90 9.61 14.68 -10.58
N VAL A 91 10.63 15.44 -10.97
CA VAL A 91 11.63 15.97 -10.03
C VAL A 91 10.99 16.97 -9.05
N SER A 92 10.17 17.91 -9.53
CA SER A 92 9.47 18.86 -8.66
C SER A 92 8.50 18.17 -7.71
N GLY A 93 7.76 17.16 -8.17
CA GLY A 93 6.91 16.33 -7.31
C GLY A 93 7.68 15.64 -6.20
N ILE A 94 8.86 15.09 -6.50
CA ILE A 94 9.73 14.47 -5.49
C ILE A 94 10.22 15.52 -4.49
N ILE A 95 10.70 16.67 -4.96
CA ILE A 95 11.16 17.76 -4.07
C ILE A 95 10.03 18.27 -3.17
N LEU A 96 8.80 18.33 -3.68
CA LEU A 96 7.64 18.79 -2.91
C LEU A 96 7.20 17.76 -1.85
N PHE A 97 7.14 16.47 -2.22
CA PHE A 97 6.47 15.44 -1.39
C PHE A 97 7.40 14.49 -0.63
N TYR A 98 8.67 14.33 -1.03
CA TYR A 98 9.59 13.38 -0.40
C TYR A 98 10.33 13.92 0.85
N PRO A 99 10.86 15.17 0.86
CA PRO A 99 11.57 15.71 2.01
C PRO A 99 10.69 15.87 3.25
N ILE A 100 9.41 16.21 3.05
CA ILE A 100 8.47 16.43 4.15
C ILE A 100 7.97 15.07 4.67
N PRO A 101 8.23 14.69 5.93
CA PRO A 101 7.84 13.37 6.44
C PRO A 101 6.31 13.21 6.55
N TYR A 102 5.58 14.31 6.72
CA TYR A 102 4.11 14.29 6.82
C TYR A 102 3.40 13.98 5.50
N THR A 103 4.01 14.30 4.36
CA THR A 103 3.44 14.06 3.03
C THR A 103 3.69 12.64 2.51
N ARG A 104 4.43 11.81 3.25
CA ARG A 104 4.65 10.38 2.95
C ARG A 104 3.41 9.53 3.28
N LEU A 105 2.23 10.04 2.94
CA LEU A 105 0.94 9.39 3.08
C LEU A 105 0.86 8.03 2.36
N PRO A 106 1.45 7.84 1.15
CA PRO A 106 1.37 6.56 0.46
C PRO A 106 1.90 5.37 1.28
N ILE A 107 2.96 5.57 2.07
CA ILE A 107 3.54 4.51 2.94
C ILE A 107 2.53 4.09 4.02
N ARG A 108 1.82 5.05 4.60
CA ARG A 108 0.80 4.76 5.63
C ARG A 108 -0.38 4.04 5.00
N MET A 109 -0.85 4.52 3.85
CA MET A 109 -1.97 3.93 3.12
C MET A 109 -1.65 2.49 2.67
N SER A 110 -0.45 2.23 2.16
CA SER A 110 -0.05 0.88 1.73
C SER A 110 0.03 -0.10 2.89
N LYS A 111 0.51 0.33 4.06
CA LYS A 111 0.53 -0.49 5.28
C LYS A 111 -0.88 -0.80 5.79
N THR A 112 -1.74 0.21 5.90
CA THR A 112 -3.13 0.02 6.34
C THR A 112 -3.89 -0.89 5.37
N LEU A 113 -3.79 -0.63 4.07
CA LEU A 113 -4.44 -1.45 3.04
C LEU A 113 -3.91 -2.89 3.05
N GLY A 114 -2.59 -3.08 3.21
CA GLY A 114 -1.96 -4.40 3.35
C GLY A 114 -2.48 -5.18 4.56
N ASN A 115 -2.59 -4.52 5.72
CA ASN A 115 -3.10 -5.16 6.94
C ASN A 115 -4.58 -5.58 6.80
N ILE A 116 -5.43 -4.72 6.21
CA ILE A 116 -6.83 -5.05 5.95
C ILE A 116 -6.92 -6.24 4.98
N THR A 117 -6.10 -6.24 3.93
CA THR A 117 -6.06 -7.31 2.92
C THR A 117 -5.56 -8.64 3.52
N ALA A 118 -4.65 -8.57 4.50
CA ALA A 118 -4.16 -9.75 5.21
C ALA A 118 -5.25 -10.36 6.12
N GLN A 119 -6.08 -9.53 6.76
CA GLN A 119 -7.20 -10.00 7.58
C GLN A 119 -8.37 -10.53 6.74
N TYR A 120 -8.74 -9.83 5.66
CA TYR A 120 -9.88 -10.16 4.82
C TYR A 120 -9.42 -10.58 3.41
N ARG A 121 -9.20 -11.88 3.17
CA ARG A 121 -8.69 -12.34 1.86
C ARG A 121 -9.61 -12.01 0.68
N TRP A 122 -10.94 -11.99 0.90
CA TRP A 122 -11.92 -11.60 -0.12
C TRP A 122 -11.80 -10.12 -0.50
N PHE A 123 -11.35 -9.27 0.43
CA PHE A 123 -11.14 -7.85 0.19
C PHE A 123 -10.08 -7.62 -0.88
N ALA A 124 -9.06 -8.49 -0.99
CA ALA A 124 -8.07 -8.43 -2.06
C ALA A 124 -8.71 -8.56 -3.46
N ILE A 125 -9.60 -9.55 -3.62
CA ILE A 125 -10.30 -9.82 -4.89
C ILE A 125 -11.25 -8.67 -5.22
N PHE A 126 -12.03 -8.23 -4.23
CA PHE A 126 -12.92 -7.08 -4.36
C PHE A 126 -12.15 -5.82 -4.76
N TYR A 127 -11.04 -5.52 -4.08
CA TYR A 127 -10.18 -4.38 -4.38
C TYR A 127 -9.64 -4.44 -5.82
N LEU A 128 -9.14 -5.59 -6.28
CA LEU A 128 -8.66 -5.76 -7.65
C LEU A 128 -9.79 -5.54 -8.66
N LEU A 129 -10.96 -6.15 -8.45
CA LEU A 129 -12.11 -5.99 -9.33
C LEU A 129 -12.59 -4.53 -9.37
N LEU A 130 -12.64 -3.87 -8.21
CA LEU A 130 -13.03 -2.48 -8.08
C LEU A 130 -12.03 -1.56 -8.81
N CYS A 131 -10.74 -1.64 -8.50
CA CYS A 131 -9.73 -0.71 -9.00
C CYS A 131 -9.34 -0.95 -10.47
N PHE A 132 -9.30 -2.19 -10.95
CA PHE A 132 -8.89 -2.48 -12.33
C PHE A 132 -10.07 -2.56 -13.32
N PHE A 133 -11.29 -2.82 -12.86
CA PHE A 133 -12.45 -2.98 -13.75
C PHE A 133 -13.55 -1.97 -13.49
N LEU A 134 -14.17 -1.99 -12.30
CA LEU A 134 -15.37 -1.17 -12.04
C LEU A 134 -15.07 0.33 -12.08
N LEU A 135 -13.99 0.78 -11.46
CA LEU A 135 -13.63 2.20 -11.41
C LEU A 135 -13.25 2.74 -12.79
N PRO A 136 -12.34 2.12 -13.57
CA PRO A 136 -12.06 2.56 -14.94
C PRO A 136 -13.30 2.56 -15.83
N LEU A 137 -14.16 1.53 -15.73
CA LEU A 137 -15.39 1.43 -16.50
C LEU A 137 -16.40 2.52 -16.09
N PHE A 138 -16.50 2.83 -14.79
CA PHE A 138 -17.34 3.92 -14.29
C PHE A 138 -16.85 5.28 -14.80
N VAL A 139 -15.54 5.56 -14.72
CA VAL A 139 -14.96 6.80 -15.25
C VAL A 139 -15.15 6.90 -16.77
N PHE A 140 -14.96 5.80 -17.49
CA PHE A 140 -15.20 5.75 -18.94
C PHE A 140 -16.68 6.01 -19.29
N ALA A 141 -17.61 5.37 -18.58
CA ALA A 141 -19.04 5.59 -18.76
C ALA A 141 -19.45 7.04 -18.48
N LEU A 142 -18.91 7.65 -17.42
CA LEU A 142 -19.11 9.08 -17.12
C LEU A 142 -18.53 9.99 -18.22
N SER A 143 -17.38 9.63 -18.78
CA SER A 143 -16.78 10.37 -19.90
C SER A 143 -17.68 10.37 -21.14
N LEU A 144 -18.38 9.26 -21.42
CA LEU A 144 -19.34 9.15 -22.53
C LEU A 144 -20.65 9.90 -22.28
N ALA A 145 -21.08 10.05 -21.02
CA ALA A 145 -22.31 10.74 -20.64
C ALA A 145 -22.26 12.27 -20.82
N GLY A 146 -21.09 12.81 -21.18
CA GLY A 146 -20.88 14.22 -21.45
C GLY A 146 -20.51 15.05 -20.21
N TRP A 147 -19.97 16.24 -20.46
CA TRP A 147 -19.40 17.12 -19.43
C TRP A 147 -20.40 17.51 -18.32
N GLY A 148 -21.69 17.66 -18.66
CA GLY A 148 -22.73 18.01 -17.68
C GLY A 148 -22.95 16.92 -16.62
N VAL A 149 -23.00 15.65 -17.04
CA VAL A 149 -23.15 14.51 -16.12
C VAL A 149 -21.88 14.29 -15.31
N LEU A 150 -20.71 14.47 -15.95
CA LEU A 150 -19.43 14.40 -15.26
C LEU A 150 -19.37 15.41 -14.11
N LEU A 151 -19.70 16.68 -14.35
CA LEU A 151 -19.76 17.68 -13.28
C LEU A 151 -20.84 17.35 -12.24
N GLY A 152 -22.03 16.93 -12.69
CA GLY A 152 -23.15 16.60 -11.80
C GLY A 152 -22.84 15.46 -10.83
N VAL A 153 -22.00 14.49 -11.21
CA VAL A 153 -21.61 13.35 -10.37
C VAL A 153 -20.31 13.62 -9.61
N CYS A 154 -19.29 14.18 -10.28
CA CYS A 154 -17.99 14.41 -9.65
C CYS A 154 -18.02 15.52 -8.60
N LEU A 155 -18.79 16.60 -8.81
CA LEU A 155 -18.86 17.72 -7.87
C LEU A 155 -19.42 17.31 -6.49
N PRO A 156 -20.58 16.64 -6.36
CA PRO A 156 -21.06 16.22 -5.06
C PRO A 156 -20.15 15.18 -4.40
N LEU A 157 -19.56 14.24 -5.16
CA LEU A 157 -18.59 13.29 -4.62
C LEU A 157 -17.33 13.99 -4.06
N PHE A 158 -16.84 15.00 -4.77
CA PHE A 158 -15.69 15.79 -4.34
C PHE A 158 -16.01 16.63 -3.09
N LEU A 159 -17.18 17.27 -3.05
CA LEU A 159 -17.64 18.03 -1.89
C LEU A 159 -17.84 17.12 -0.66
N LEU A 160 -18.41 15.93 -0.86
CA LEU A 160 -18.55 14.91 0.18
C LEU A 160 -17.17 14.50 0.72
N PHE A 161 -16.21 14.20 -0.16
CA PHE A 161 -14.86 13.82 0.23
C PHE A 161 -14.19 14.93 1.05
N ILE A 162 -14.29 16.19 0.61
CA ILE A 162 -13.78 17.34 1.38
C ILE A 162 -14.47 17.42 2.74
N ALA A 163 -15.80 17.29 2.79
CA ALA A 163 -16.54 17.35 4.05
C ALA A 163 -16.08 16.26 5.03
N VAL A 164 -15.89 15.01 4.57
CA VAL A 164 -15.37 13.90 5.39
C VAL A 164 -13.96 14.20 5.89
N VAL A 165 -13.07 14.70 5.04
CA VAL A 165 -11.69 15.06 5.43
C VAL A 165 -11.72 16.19 6.47
N VAL A 166 -12.52 17.24 6.25
CA VAL A 166 -12.67 18.36 7.18
C VAL A 166 -13.21 17.88 8.53
N ILE A 167 -14.27 17.07 8.53
CA ILE A 167 -14.84 16.49 9.75
C ILE A 167 -13.80 15.65 10.50
N ASN A 168 -13.07 14.76 9.83
CA ASN A 168 -12.02 13.94 10.46
C ASN A 168 -10.87 14.80 11.03
N VAL A 169 -10.48 15.87 10.33
CA VAL A 169 -9.47 16.82 10.82
C VAL A 169 -9.98 17.61 12.02
N MET A 170 -11.25 18.03 12.01
CA MET A 170 -11.87 18.76 13.12
C MET A 170 -12.10 17.88 14.34
N GLN A 171 -12.54 16.62 14.17
CA GLN A 171 -12.61 15.63 15.25
C GLN A 171 -11.25 15.48 15.95
N LYS A 172 -10.15 15.46 15.18
CA LYS A 172 -8.80 15.30 15.73
C LYS A 172 -8.21 16.58 16.36
N ARG A 173 -8.60 17.78 15.89
CA ARG A 173 -8.02 19.06 16.34
C ARG A 173 -8.88 19.83 17.35
N ARG A 174 -10.22 19.73 17.28
CA ARG A 174 -11.20 20.49 18.09
C ARG A 174 -12.52 19.69 18.22
N PRO A 175 -12.58 18.65 19.06
CA PRO A 175 -13.77 17.82 19.21
C PRO A 175 -14.99 18.59 19.75
N HIS A 176 -14.78 19.63 20.56
CA HIS A 176 -15.84 20.44 21.17
C HIS A 176 -16.58 21.39 20.20
N SER A 177 -16.13 21.55 18.95
CA SER A 177 -16.81 22.41 17.96
C SER A 177 -17.76 21.66 17.01
N LEU A 178 -17.87 20.34 17.12
CA LEU A 178 -18.80 19.54 16.31
C LEU A 178 -20.03 19.09 17.13
N PRO A 179 -21.21 18.98 16.48
CA PRO A 179 -22.38 18.36 17.09
C PRO A 179 -22.11 16.91 17.47
N GLU A 180 -22.69 16.41 18.57
CA GLU A 180 -22.46 15.05 19.10
C GLU A 180 -22.58 13.94 18.03
N LYS A 181 -23.51 14.05 17.09
CA LYS A 181 -23.72 13.07 16.01
C LYS A 181 -22.58 12.97 14.97
N LEU A 182 -21.72 13.99 14.89
CA LEU A 182 -20.58 14.03 13.97
C LEU A 182 -19.25 13.90 14.72
N GLN A 183 -19.26 13.68 16.04
CA GLN A 183 -18.04 13.40 16.79
C GLN A 183 -17.59 11.96 16.61
N ASN A 184 -18.54 11.02 16.52
CA ASN A 184 -18.29 9.61 16.26
C ASN A 184 -19.11 9.16 15.04
N TRP A 185 -18.52 8.32 14.18
CA TRP A 185 -19.19 7.77 13.00
C TRP A 185 -20.20 6.64 13.34
N ASP A 186 -20.55 6.47 14.62
CA ASP A 186 -21.44 5.41 15.14
C ASP A 186 -22.88 5.52 14.64
N PHE A 187 -23.29 6.67 14.13
CA PHE A 187 -24.59 6.83 13.48
C PHE A 187 -24.66 6.10 12.12
N LEU A 188 -23.53 5.80 11.49
CA LEU A 188 -23.53 5.11 10.20
C LEU A 188 -23.79 3.61 10.38
N PRO A 189 -24.47 2.97 9.41
CA PRO A 189 -24.70 1.53 9.45
C PRO A 189 -23.38 0.77 9.61
N VAL A 190 -23.40 -0.32 10.39
CA VAL A 190 -22.21 -1.13 10.73
C VAL A 190 -21.40 -1.53 9.49
N TRP A 191 -22.06 -1.75 8.35
CA TRP A 191 -21.43 -2.04 7.06
C TRP A 191 -20.49 -0.97 6.50
N MET A 192 -20.65 0.30 6.90
CA MET A 192 -19.79 1.41 6.49
C MET A 192 -18.63 1.66 7.46
N HIS A 193 -18.69 1.08 8.67
CA HIS A 193 -17.68 1.26 9.71
C HIS A 193 -16.86 -0.02 9.99
N SER A 194 -17.40 -1.20 9.71
CA SER A 194 -16.75 -2.50 9.88
C SER A 194 -16.97 -3.40 8.66
N LEU A 195 -15.92 -4.12 8.25
CA LEU A 195 -15.96 -5.13 7.17
C LEU A 195 -16.42 -6.51 7.67
N GLU A 196 -16.49 -6.73 8.99
CA GLU A 196 -16.86 -8.01 9.61
C GLU A 196 -18.22 -8.59 9.15
N PRO A 197 -19.29 -7.80 8.91
CA PRO A 197 -20.55 -8.38 8.44
C PRO A 197 -20.44 -8.94 7.02
N TRP A 198 -19.67 -8.29 6.14
CA TRP A 198 -19.39 -8.79 4.78
C TRP A 198 -18.60 -10.09 4.85
N ASP A 199 -17.62 -10.17 5.75
CA ASP A 199 -16.81 -11.38 5.89
C ASP A 199 -17.67 -12.59 6.28
N ASN A 200 -18.57 -12.45 7.25
CA ASN A 200 -19.47 -13.53 7.65
C ASN A 200 -20.39 -14.00 6.52
N ILE A 201 -20.92 -13.09 5.71
CA ILE A 201 -21.82 -13.42 4.60
C ILE A 201 -21.05 -14.07 3.45
N LEU A 202 -19.88 -13.54 3.10
CA LEU A 202 -19.02 -14.11 2.06
C LEU A 202 -18.50 -15.47 2.47
N MET A 203 -18.04 -15.65 3.71
CA MET A 203 -17.60 -16.95 4.22
C MET A 203 -18.75 -17.95 4.28
N ALA A 204 -19.98 -17.54 4.64
CA ALA A 204 -21.15 -18.41 4.55
C ALA A 204 -21.47 -18.83 3.11
N SER A 205 -21.34 -17.91 2.15
CA SER A 205 -21.57 -18.19 0.72
C SER A 205 -20.48 -19.06 0.08
N LEU A 206 -19.21 -18.90 0.48
CA LEU A 206 -18.09 -19.74 0.03
C LEU A 206 -18.06 -21.10 0.73
N ALA A 207 -18.45 -21.19 2.01
CA ALA A 207 -18.57 -22.44 2.74
C ALA A 207 -19.70 -23.34 2.21
N PHE A 208 -20.72 -22.75 1.57
CA PHE A 208 -21.74 -23.50 0.83
C PHE A 208 -21.13 -24.34 -0.30
N CYS A 209 -20.07 -23.84 -0.95
CA CYS A 209 -19.33 -24.57 -1.98
C CYS A 209 -18.50 -25.74 -1.38
N GLY A 210 -17.95 -25.57 -0.17
CA GLY A 210 -17.19 -26.62 0.53
C GLY A 210 -18.05 -27.78 1.03
N LYS A 211 -19.30 -27.52 1.43
CA LYS A 211 -20.23 -28.55 1.94
C LYS A 211 -20.88 -29.40 0.84
N HIS A 212 -21.03 -28.88 -0.37
CA HIS A 212 -21.69 -29.58 -1.49
C HIS A 212 -20.73 -30.27 -2.48
N CYS A 213 -19.42 -30.03 -2.43
CA CYS A 213 -18.43 -30.62 -3.35
C CYS A 213 -17.49 -31.67 -2.72
N CYS A 214 -17.74 -32.11 -1.49
CA CYS A 214 -16.87 -33.09 -0.82
C CYS A 214 -17.23 -34.54 -1.20
N GLY A 215 -16.79 -34.94 -2.40
CA GLY A 215 -16.78 -36.34 -2.83
C GLY A 215 -15.52 -36.75 -3.61
N PHE A 216 -14.86 -35.81 -4.33
CA PHE A 216 -13.76 -36.22 -5.23
C PHE A 216 -12.71 -35.14 -5.60
N CYS A 217 -12.55 -34.03 -4.87
CA CYS A 217 -11.67 -32.94 -5.34
C CYS A 217 -10.34 -32.84 -4.59
N LYS A 218 -9.22 -32.90 -5.35
CA LYS A 218 -7.83 -32.68 -4.91
C LYS A 218 -7.54 -31.25 -4.38
N CYS A 219 -8.50 -30.33 -4.48
CA CYS A 219 -8.36 -28.90 -4.13
C CYS A 219 -8.12 -28.62 -2.64
N CYS A 220 -8.61 -29.45 -1.71
CA CYS A 220 -8.42 -29.20 -0.28
C CYS A 220 -6.97 -29.39 0.19
N LYS A 221 -6.16 -30.21 -0.50
CA LYS A 221 -4.74 -30.38 -0.13
C LYS A 221 -3.90 -29.11 -0.39
N VAL A 222 -4.29 -28.29 -1.36
CA VAL A 222 -3.51 -27.11 -1.78
C VAL A 222 -3.64 -25.97 -0.77
N ASN A 223 -4.79 -25.82 -0.10
CA ASN A 223 -4.95 -24.76 0.91
C ASN A 223 -4.09 -25.01 2.16
N THR A 224 -3.91 -26.26 2.57
CA THR A 224 -3.08 -26.61 3.74
C THR A 224 -1.59 -26.38 3.47
N GLU A 225 -1.11 -26.63 2.24
CA GLU A 225 0.29 -26.35 1.86
C GLU A 225 0.55 -24.83 1.70
N GLN A 226 -0.42 -24.07 1.20
CA GLN A 226 -0.30 -22.59 1.11
C GLN A 226 -0.39 -21.89 2.46
N GLU A 227 -1.16 -22.41 3.43
CA GLU A 227 -1.18 -21.90 4.80
C GLU A 227 0.12 -22.23 5.55
N GLY A 228 0.66 -23.44 5.37
CA GLY A 228 1.96 -23.82 5.94
C GLY A 228 3.14 -23.01 5.36
N ALA A 229 3.13 -22.72 4.05
CA ALA A 229 4.13 -21.89 3.41
C ALA A 229 4.04 -20.40 3.86
N LYS A 230 2.83 -19.89 4.06
CA LYS A 230 2.59 -18.53 4.58
C LYS A 230 3.00 -18.38 6.04
N ASP A 231 2.73 -19.38 6.88
CA ASP A 231 3.17 -19.40 8.29
C ASP A 231 4.70 -19.44 8.41
N ASN A 232 5.37 -20.23 7.55
CA ASN A 232 6.85 -20.23 7.49
C ASN A 232 7.42 -18.90 6.99
N GLN A 233 6.80 -18.26 6.00
CA GLN A 233 7.22 -16.93 5.54
C GLN A 233 7.02 -15.86 6.62
N LEU A 234 5.87 -15.88 7.32
CA LEU A 234 5.57 -14.92 8.40
C LEU A 234 6.57 -15.08 9.55
N LYS A 235 6.85 -16.32 9.96
CA LYS A 235 7.89 -16.62 10.96
C LYS A 235 9.28 -16.16 10.52
N THR A 236 9.62 -16.32 9.24
CA THR A 236 10.92 -15.85 8.72
C THR A 236 11.02 -14.32 8.72
N MET A 237 9.93 -13.62 8.41
CA MET A 237 9.87 -12.15 8.46
C MET A 237 9.91 -11.61 9.89
N GLU A 238 9.19 -12.23 10.84
CA GLU A 238 9.26 -11.89 12.27
C GLU A 238 10.67 -12.11 12.83
N VAL A 239 11.36 -13.19 12.42
CA VAL A 239 12.75 -13.42 12.81
C VAL A 239 13.66 -12.31 12.31
N TYR A 240 13.46 -11.81 11.08
CA TYR A 240 14.28 -10.73 10.53
C TYR A 240 14.02 -9.39 11.23
N GLU A 241 12.75 -9.08 11.53
CA GLU A 241 12.36 -7.87 12.24
C GLU A 241 12.87 -7.87 13.70
N ASN A 242 12.76 -9.01 14.39
CA ASN A 242 13.32 -9.20 15.73
C ASN A 242 14.86 -9.14 15.73
N THR A 243 15.51 -9.71 14.71
CA THR A 243 16.98 -9.63 14.58
C THR A 243 17.45 -8.20 14.36
N MET A 244 16.72 -7.41 13.56
CA MET A 244 17.03 -5.98 13.38
C MET A 244 16.77 -5.18 14.66
N ALA A 245 15.69 -5.45 15.38
CA ALA A 245 15.40 -4.81 16.67
C ALA A 245 16.46 -5.14 17.74
N MET A 246 16.95 -6.38 17.81
CA MET A 246 18.05 -6.76 18.72
C MET A 246 19.39 -6.14 18.31
N ALA A 247 19.66 -5.99 17.01
CA ALA A 247 20.87 -5.35 16.50
C ALA A 247 20.91 -3.81 16.73
N ASP A 248 19.73 -3.20 16.93
CA ASP A 248 19.60 -1.80 17.33
C ASP A 248 19.76 -1.61 18.86
N ASP A 249 19.29 -2.57 19.67
CA ASP A 249 19.43 -2.54 21.13
C ASP A 249 20.90 -2.72 21.60
N GLU A 250 21.69 -3.54 20.89
CA GLU A 250 23.12 -3.69 21.19
C GLU A 250 23.96 -2.42 20.88
N ARG A 251 23.46 -1.49 20.05
CA ARG A 251 24.12 -0.20 19.77
C ARG A 251 23.71 0.93 20.71
N GLY A 252 22.67 0.74 21.52
CA GLY A 252 22.17 1.71 22.49
C GLY A 252 22.41 1.25 23.92
N GLY A 253 23.62 1.43 24.44
CA GLY A 253 23.98 0.97 25.78
C GLY A 253 23.00 1.38 26.90
N ARG A 254 22.52 0.36 27.62
CA ARG A 254 21.92 0.32 28.98
C ARG A 254 20.56 1.02 29.18
N ARG A 255 19.50 0.19 29.24
CA ARG A 255 18.68 -0.07 30.45
C ARG A 255 17.62 -1.14 30.14
N ALA A 256 17.77 -2.33 30.72
CA ALA A 256 16.63 -3.23 30.96
C ALA A 256 15.72 -2.60 32.04
N PRO A 257 14.41 -2.90 32.02
CA PRO A 257 13.99 -3.99 32.90
C PRO A 257 13.00 -5.00 32.26
N ALA A 258 13.25 -6.25 32.64
CA ALA A 258 12.34 -7.39 32.82
C ALA A 258 10.93 -7.32 32.20
N VAL A 259 10.72 -8.10 31.13
CA VAL A 259 9.40 -8.70 30.85
C VAL A 259 9.41 -10.09 31.47
N ALA A 260 8.62 -10.25 32.52
CA ALA A 260 8.44 -11.51 33.22
C ALA A 260 7.84 -12.58 32.29
N CYS A 261 8.43 -13.77 32.31
CA CYS A 261 7.82 -14.98 31.81
C CYS A 261 6.46 -15.19 32.50
N VAL A 262 5.38 -15.20 31.73
CA VAL A 262 4.12 -15.81 32.17
C VAL A 262 4.12 -17.24 31.66
N ASP A 263 4.47 -18.15 32.57
CA ASP A 263 4.19 -19.58 32.47
C ASP A 263 2.70 -19.80 32.18
N LYS A 264 2.38 -20.54 31.12
CA LYS A 264 1.09 -21.23 31.00
C LYS A 264 1.36 -22.73 30.93
N THR A 265 1.66 -23.29 32.10
CA THR A 265 1.46 -24.71 32.41
C THR A 265 0.18 -24.87 33.23
N GLY A 266 -0.59 -25.93 32.96
CA GLY A 266 -1.73 -26.37 33.77
C GLY A 266 -3.10 -26.10 33.13
N THR A 267 -3.69 -27.09 32.44
CA THR A 267 -4.74 -27.98 32.96
C THR A 267 -6.07 -27.28 33.25
N ASN A 268 -7.13 -27.65 32.52
CA ASN A 268 -8.43 -28.02 33.09
C ASN A 268 -9.31 -28.72 32.05
N ASN A 269 -9.32 -30.06 32.14
CA ASN A 269 -10.42 -30.93 31.75
C ASN A 269 -11.05 -31.43 33.05
N THR A 270 -12.34 -31.10 33.28
CA THR A 270 -13.41 -31.87 33.97
C THR A 270 -14.57 -30.90 34.21
N ALA A 271 -15.72 -31.06 33.53
CA ALA A 271 -16.79 -31.99 33.86
C ALA A 271 -17.45 -31.68 35.21
N LEU A 272 -18.54 -30.91 35.15
CA LEU A 272 -19.81 -31.11 35.85
C LEU A 272 -20.87 -30.21 35.21
#